data_AF-A0A7J6WHS5-F1
#
_entry.id   AF-A0A7J6WHS5-F1
#
_cell.length_a   1.000
_cell.length_b   1.000
_cell.length_c   1.000
_cell.angle_alpha   90.00
_cell.angle_beta   90.00
_cell.angle_gamma   90.00
#
_symmetry.space_group_name_H-M   'P 1'
#
loop_
_entity.id
_entity.type
_entity.pdbx_description
1 polymer ?
#
loop_
_entity_poly.entity_id
_entity_poly.type
_entity_poly.pdbx_seq_one_letter_code
_entity_poly.pdbx_strand_id
1 'polypeptide(L)'
;VRLWLEEILWEKKNNMDVYRCKGVLNVQKSDQVHTLQAVREIYEIVPVRRWKHEETRMDKIVFIGRNLQEDLLRNSFRACLLPTE
;
A
#
# COMPACT_ATOMS: atom_id res chain seq x y z
N VAL A 1 -3.92 -3.64 -5.88
CA VAL A 1 -3.01 -2.68 -5.21
C VAL A 1 -2.34 -1.68 -6.15
N ARG A 2 -1.74 -2.08 -7.29
CA ARG A 2 -1.07 -1.12 -8.22
C ARG A 2 -2.00 -0.01 -8.73
N LEU A 3 -3.14 -0.39 -9.33
CA LEU A 3 -4.16 0.56 -9.78
C LEU A 3 -4.63 1.50 -8.65
N TRP A 4 -4.83 0.94 -7.45
CA TRP A 4 -5.21 1.74 -6.27
C TRP A 4 -4.14 2.76 -5.86
N LEU A 5 -2.84 2.42 -5.96
CA LEU A 5 -1.76 3.39 -5.74
C LEU A 5 -1.74 4.48 -6.81
N GLU A 6 -1.98 4.12 -8.07
CA GLU A 6 -2.02 5.07 -9.19
C GLU A 6 -3.17 6.08 -9.02
N GLU A 7 -4.36 5.64 -8.62
CA GLU A 7 -5.49 6.54 -8.28
C GLU A 7 -5.14 7.52 -7.16
N ILE A 8 -4.43 7.07 -6.12
CA ILE A 8 -4.08 7.91 -4.97
C ILE A 8 -2.95 8.89 -5.32
N LEU A 9 -1.91 8.40 -5.99
CA LEU A 9 -0.67 9.15 -6.22
C LEU A 9 -0.76 10.05 -7.46
N TRP A 10 -1.35 9.58 -8.56
CA TRP A 10 -1.41 10.32 -9.83
C TRP A 10 -2.67 11.14 -9.97
N GLU A 11 -3.83 10.52 -9.74
CA GLU A 11 -5.12 11.19 -9.93
C GLU A 11 -5.48 12.12 -8.76
N LYS A 12 -4.71 12.07 -7.66
CA LYS A 12 -4.92 12.88 -6.45
C LYS A 12 -6.35 12.80 -5.96
N LYS A 13 -6.90 11.58 -5.98
CA LYS A 13 -8.29 11.29 -5.64
C LYS A 13 -8.68 12.00 -4.34
N ASN A 14 -9.82 12.70 -4.37
CA ASN A 14 -10.34 13.48 -3.23
C ASN A 14 -9.44 14.64 -2.78
N ASN A 15 -8.65 15.23 -3.69
CA ASN A 15 -7.73 16.34 -3.41
C ASN A 15 -6.70 16.03 -2.30
N MET A 16 -6.36 14.74 -2.13
CA MET A 16 -5.29 14.31 -1.25
C MET A 16 -3.93 14.53 -1.92
N ASP A 17 -2.98 15.08 -1.19
CA ASP A 17 -1.64 15.37 -1.69
C ASP A 17 -0.61 14.53 -0.95
N VAL A 18 -0.24 13.39 -1.55
CA VAL A 18 0.70 12.43 -0.95
C VAL A 18 2.13 12.82 -1.29
N TYR A 19 2.94 13.11 -0.27
CA TYR A 19 4.37 13.40 -0.42
C TYR A 19 5.20 12.14 -0.43
N ARG A 20 4.92 11.23 0.50
CA ARG A 20 5.63 9.95 0.63
C ARG A 20 4.66 8.87 1.05
N CYS A 21 4.91 7.66 0.55
CA CYS A 21 4.24 6.45 1.00
C CYS A 21 5.28 5.36 1.24
N LYS A 22 5.14 4.62 2.34
CA LYS A 22 5.92 3.40 2.59
C LYS A 22 5.01 2.31 3.09
N GLY A 23 5.26 1.07 2.68
CA GLY A 23 4.49 -0.04 3.18
C GLY A 23 5.21 -1.37 3.13
N VAL A 24 4.69 -2.31 3.92
CA VAL A 24 4.93 -3.75 3.77
C VAL A 24 3.61 -4.39 3.35
N LEU A 25 3.68 -5.23 2.33
CA LEU A 25 2.52 -5.85 1.71
C LEU A 25 2.65 -7.38 1.76
N ASN A 26 1.54 -8.03 2.09
CA ASN A 26 1.37 -9.47 1.99
C ASN A 26 0.71 -9.79 0.64
N VAL A 27 1.54 -10.14 -0.35
CA VAL A 27 1.07 -10.37 -1.72
C VAL A 27 0.64 -11.83 -1.91
N GLN A 28 -0.52 -12.04 -2.54
CA GLN A 28 -1.04 -13.37 -2.84
C GLN A 28 -0.03 -14.20 -3.65
N LYS A 29 0.05 -15.49 -3.35
CA LYS A 29 0.96 -16.45 -4.00
C LYS A 29 2.45 -16.09 -3.84
N SER A 30 2.80 -15.28 -2.84
CA SER A 30 4.18 -15.02 -2.45
C SER A 30 4.47 -15.41 -1.00
N ASP A 31 5.66 -15.96 -0.77
CA ASP A 31 6.25 -16.18 0.54
C ASP A 31 7.16 -15.02 0.98
N GLN A 32 7.23 -13.94 0.19
CA GLN A 32 8.09 -12.78 0.44
C GLN A 32 7.32 -11.56 0.94
N VAL A 33 7.93 -10.84 1.86
CA VAL A 33 7.57 -9.47 2.24
C VAL A 33 7.85 -8.58 1.03
N HIS A 34 6.83 -7.88 0.57
CA HIS A 34 6.98 -6.86 -0.47
C HIS A 34 7.00 -5.48 0.18
N THR A 35 8.03 -4.69 -0.09
CA THR A 35 8.08 -3.30 0.36
C THR A 35 7.57 -2.39 -0.74
N LEU A 36 6.64 -1.51 -0.36
CA LEU A 36 6.18 -0.37 -1.14
C LEU A 36 6.97 0.87 -0.72
N GLN A 37 7.47 1.62 -1.67
CA GLN A 37 7.95 2.98 -1.44
C GLN A 37 7.51 3.91 -2.56
N ALA A 38 7.07 5.11 -2.19
CA ALA A 38 6.68 6.15 -3.12
C ALA A 38 7.14 7.53 -2.65
N VAL A 39 7.47 8.38 -3.63
CA VAL A 39 7.75 9.81 -3.46
C VAL A 39 6.95 10.54 -4.54
N ARG A 40 5.96 11.32 -4.11
CA ARG A 40 4.93 11.90 -4.98
C ARG A 40 4.33 10.84 -5.91
N GLU A 41 4.38 11.04 -7.22
CA GLU A 41 3.80 10.17 -8.24
C GLU A 41 4.65 8.91 -8.50
N ILE A 42 5.91 8.86 -8.08
CA ILE A 42 6.78 7.72 -8.39
C ILE A 42 6.68 6.69 -7.28
N TYR A 43 6.38 5.44 -7.63
CA TYR A 43 6.33 4.33 -6.68
C TYR A 43 6.99 3.05 -7.23
N GLU A 44 7.41 2.19 -6.32
CA GLU A 44 7.82 0.82 -6.62
C GLU A 44 7.35 -0.15 -5.54
N ILE A 45 7.16 -1.42 -5.95
CA ILE A 45 6.88 -2.54 -5.04
C ILE A 45 7.89 -3.62 -5.34
N VAL A 46 8.74 -3.93 -4.36
CA VAL A 46 9.85 -4.89 -4.53
C VAL A 46 9.82 -5.95 -3.44
N PRO A 47 10.07 -7.24 -3.78
CA PRO A 47 10.28 -8.27 -2.77
C PRO A 47 11.63 -8.07 -2.08
N VAL A 48 11.67 -8.16 -0.75
CA VAL A 48 12.91 -7.90 0.02
C VAL A 48 13.44 -9.13 0.77
N ARG A 49 12.55 -9.96 1.32
CA ARG A 49 12.91 -11.16 2.06
C ARG A 49 11.70 -12.08 2.20
N ARG A 50 11.94 -13.35 2.55
CA ARG A 50 10.87 -14.25 2.97
C ARG A 50 10.24 -13.81 4.29
N TRP A 51 8.94 -14.08 4.45
CA TRP A 51 8.26 -14.04 5.74
C TRP A 51 8.92 -15.06 6.69
N LYS A 52 9.12 -14.69 7.96
CA LYS A 52 9.57 -15.67 8.97
C LYS A 52 8.39 -16.56 9.38
N HIS A 53 8.67 -17.77 9.86
CA HIS A 53 7.62 -18.73 10.24
C HIS A 53 6.68 -18.19 11.34
N GLU A 54 7.25 -17.46 12.31
CA GLU A 54 6.51 -16.86 13.43
C GLU A 54 5.98 -15.45 13.13
N GLU A 55 6.28 -14.89 11.96
CA GLU A 55 5.90 -13.53 11.62
C GLU A 55 4.45 -13.48 11.15
N THR A 56 3.63 -12.67 11.83
CA THR A 56 2.27 -12.41 11.39
C THR A 56 2.32 -11.64 10.08
N ARG A 57 1.84 -12.28 9.00
CA ARG A 57 1.70 -11.62 7.70
C ARG A 57 0.67 -10.53 7.82
N MET A 58 1.06 -9.31 7.48
CA MET A 58 0.18 -8.15 7.56
C MET A 58 0.51 -7.14 6.47
N ASP A 59 -0.52 -6.41 6.06
CA ASP A 59 -0.38 -5.20 5.26
C ASP A 59 -0.28 -4.00 6.20
N LYS A 60 0.74 -3.18 5.99
CA LYS A 60 0.89 -1.92 6.73
C LYS A 60 1.44 -0.87 5.78
N ILE A 61 0.73 0.24 5.66
CA ILE A 61 1.10 1.36 4.80
C ILE A 61 1.05 2.64 5.62
N VAL A 62 2.04 3.50 5.43
CA VAL A 62 2.16 4.83 6.03
C VAL A 62 2.15 5.85 4.89
N PHE A 63 1.22 6.80 4.98
CA PHE A 63 1.13 7.95 4.09
C PHE A 63 1.58 9.21 4.81
N ILE A 64 2.31 10.07 4.11
CA ILE A 64 2.73 11.39 4.57
C ILE A 64 2.31 12.37 3.49
N GLY A 65 1.53 13.38 3.86
CA GLY A 65 0.91 14.27 2.88
C GLY A 65 -0.03 15.28 3.53
N ARG A 66 -0.79 15.98 2.70
CA ARG A 66 -1.76 17.01 3.09
C ARG A 66 -3.19 16.58 2.72
N ASN A 67 -4.15 16.98 3.56
CA ASN A 67 -5.58 16.68 3.40
C ASN A 67 -5.88 15.17 3.28
N LEU A 68 -5.04 14.33 3.88
CA LEU A 68 -5.21 12.88 3.83
C LEU A 68 -6.49 12.47 4.54
N GLN A 69 -7.30 11.65 3.88
CA GLN A 69 -8.54 11.11 4.42
C GLN A 69 -8.30 9.66 4.83
N GLU A 70 -8.02 9.43 6.12
CA GLU A 70 -7.67 8.11 6.63
C GLU A 70 -8.74 7.05 6.32
N ASP A 71 -10.00 7.35 6.58
CA ASP A 71 -11.10 6.41 6.35
C ASP A 71 -11.19 6.00 4.88
N LEU A 72 -10.99 6.96 3.97
CA LEU A 72 -11.03 6.69 2.54
C LEU A 72 -9.83 5.85 2.11
N LEU A 73 -8.63 6.17 2.56
CA LEU A 73 -7.43 5.37 2.30
C LEU A 73 -7.60 3.95 2.83
N ARG A 74 -8.09 3.79 4.06
CA ARG A 74 -8.32 2.49 4.71
C ARG A 74 -9.39 1.67 3.99
N ASN A 75 -10.53 2.28 3.67
CA ASN A 75 -11.66 1.58 3.04
C ASN A 75 -11.37 1.22 1.58
N SER A 76 -10.74 2.13 0.82
CA SER A 76 -10.31 1.83 -0.55
C SER A 76 -9.19 0.79 -0.60
N PHE A 77 -8.28 0.78 0.39
CA PHE A 77 -7.29 -0.29 0.50
C PHE A 77 -7.91 -1.65 0.78
N ARG A 78 -8.96 -1.71 1.62
CA ARG A 78 -9.70 -2.96 1.87
C ARG A 78 -10.29 -3.57 0.60
N ALA A 79 -10.65 -2.77 -0.40
CA ALA A 79 -11.09 -3.29 -1.70
C ALA A 79 -9.97 -3.99 -2.50
N CYS A 80 -8.70 -3.79 -2.13
CA CYS A 80 -7.58 -4.55 -2.68
C CYS A 80 -7.36 -5.89 -1.95
N LEU A 81 -8.04 -6.14 -0.82
CA LEU A 81 -7.96 -7.42 -0.14
C LEU A 81 -8.69 -8.47 -0.96
N LEU A 82 -8.13 -9.67 -0.98
CA LEU A 82 -8.80 -10.81 -1.57
C LEU A 82 -9.91 -11.28 -0.64
N PRO A 83 -11.00 -11.86 -1.19
CA PRO A 83 -11.98 -12.57 -0.39
C PRO A 83 -11.25 -13.61 0.46
N THR A 84 -11.55 -13.62 1.75
CA THR A 84 -11.16 -14.71 2.64
C THR A 84 -12.14 -15.84 2.35
N GLU A 85 -11.66 -16.96 1.81
CA GLU A 85 -12.42 -18.22 1.74
C GLU A 85 -12.63 -18.82 3.12
#